data_AF-A0A2V7W2N5-F1
#
_entry.id   AF-A0A2V7W2N5-F1
#
_cell.length_a   1.000
_cell.length_b   1.000
_cell.length_c   1.000
_cell.angle_alpha   90.00
_cell.angle_beta   90.00
_cell.angle_gamma   90.00
#
_symmetry.space_group_name_H-M   'P 1'
#
loop_
_entity.id
_entity.type
_entity.pdbx_description
1 polymer ?
#
loop_
_entity_poly.entity_id
_entity_poly.type
_entity_poly.pdbx_seq_one_letter_code
_entity_poly.pdbx_strand_id
1 'polypeptide(L)'
;MIRKQVYIEERHDRLLKHRARQRGVTEAEIIREALDRADVGGSRAGHLSDPVAGRKAITFMRSLARRHRKAPAGRGWTRESLYDERMARWPKS
;
A
#
# COMPACT_ATOMS: atom_id res chain seq x y z
N MET A 1 13.86 4.24 -23.11
CA MET A 1 14.74 4.30 -21.93
C MET A 1 15.75 5.42 -22.12
N ILE A 2 16.05 6.22 -21.09
CA ILE A 2 17.10 7.24 -21.10
C ILE A 2 18.32 6.69 -20.36
N ARG A 3 19.51 6.71 -20.98
CA ARG A 3 20.75 6.27 -20.33
C ARG A 3 21.24 7.38 -19.39
N LYS A 4 21.45 7.03 -18.11
CA LYS A 4 22.06 7.90 -17.10
C LYS A 4 23.30 7.21 -16.55
N GLN A 5 24.33 8.00 -16.26
CA GLN A 5 25.52 7.56 -15.52
C GLN A 5 25.49 8.22 -14.15
N VAL A 6 25.70 7.44 -13.10
CA VAL A 6 25.68 7.90 -11.70
C VAL A 6 26.93 7.39 -11.00
N TYR A 7 27.51 8.23 -10.15
CA TYR A 7 28.59 7.80 -9.26
C TYR A 7 27.99 7.08 -8.07
N ILE A 8 28.52 5.90 -7.77
CA ILE A 8 28.17 5.09 -6.61
C ILE A 8 29.44 4.66 -5.90
N GLU A 9 29.34 4.44 -4.60
CA GLU A 9 30.45 3.87 -3.84
C GLU A 9 30.59 2.36 -4.08
N GLU A 10 31.77 1.81 -3.83
CA GLU A 10 32.09 0.40 -4.07
C GLU A 10 31.15 -0.57 -3.35
N ARG A 11 30.73 -0.24 -2.12
CA ARG A 11 29.75 -1.07 -1.38
C ARG A 11 28.40 -1.18 -2.09
N HIS A 12 27.98 -0.14 -2.81
CA HIS A 12 26.72 -0.15 -3.56
C HIS A 12 26.82 -1.00 -4.81
N ASP A 13 27.95 -0.95 -5.53
CA ASP A 13 28.22 -1.80 -6.69
C ASP A 13 28.17 -3.29 -6.31
N ARG A 14 28.86 -3.67 -5.22
CA ARG A 14 28.85 -5.05 -4.70
C ARG A 14 27.43 -5.51 -4.37
N LEU A 15 26.64 -4.64 -3.74
CA LEU A 15 25.26 -4.93 -3.35
C LEU A 15 24.32 -5.05 -4.57
N LEU A 16 24.48 -4.19 -5.58
CA LEU A 16 23.72 -4.27 -6.84
C LEU A 16 24.00 -5.59 -7.57
N LYS A 17 25.29 -5.92 -7.76
CA LYS A 17 25.72 -7.19 -8.38
C LYS A 17 25.18 -8.41 -7.66
N HIS A 18 25.26 -8.42 -6.34
CA HIS A 18 24.76 -9.52 -5.52
C HIS A 18 23.24 -9.70 -5.68
N ARG A 19 22.47 -8.62 -5.57
CA ARG A 19 21.01 -8.69 -5.72
C ARG A 19 20.56 -9.03 -7.13
N ALA A 20 21.26 -8.51 -8.14
CA ALA A 20 21.01 -8.81 -9.55
C ALA A 20 21.13 -10.32 -9.81
N ARG A 21 22.23 -10.93 -9.35
CA ARG A 21 22.45 -12.37 -9.45
C ARG A 21 21.41 -13.18 -8.69
N GLN A 22 21.10 -12.80 -7.45
CA GLN A 22 20.10 -13.50 -6.64
C GLN A 22 18.71 -13.49 -7.26
N ARG A 23 18.33 -12.40 -7.92
CA ARG A 23 17.00 -12.22 -8.52
C ARG A 23 16.94 -12.62 -10.00
N GLY A 24 18.07 -12.88 -10.65
CA GLY A 24 18.13 -13.15 -12.09
C GLY A 24 17.75 -11.94 -12.95
N VAL A 25 17.96 -10.72 -12.46
CA VAL A 25 17.63 -9.46 -13.16
C VAL A 25 18.87 -8.59 -13.34
N THR A 26 18.78 -7.55 -14.16
CA THR A 26 19.88 -6.59 -14.35
C THR A 26 20.01 -5.61 -13.19
N GLU A 27 21.21 -5.09 -12.93
CA GLU A 27 21.43 -4.03 -11.93
C GLU A 27 20.59 -2.78 -12.22
N ALA A 28 20.44 -2.44 -13.51
CA ALA A 28 19.63 -1.31 -13.94
C ALA A 28 18.14 -1.50 -13.61
N GLU A 29 17.63 -2.73 -13.62
CA GLU A 29 16.26 -3.05 -13.20
C GLU A 29 16.07 -2.79 -11.70
N ILE A 30 17.06 -3.18 -10.89
CA ILE A 30 17.03 -2.91 -9.44
C ILE A 30 17.04 -1.41 -9.16
N ILE A 31 17.85 -0.64 -9.90
CA ILE A 31 17.91 0.82 -9.76
C ILE A 31 16.56 1.44 -10.14
N ARG A 32 15.95 1.00 -11.26
CA ARG A 32 14.60 1.46 -11.66
C ARG A 32 13.56 1.15 -10.61
N GLU A 33 13.47 -0.10 -10.15
CA GLU A 33 12.49 -0.51 -9.12
C GLU A 33 12.66 0.31 -7.83
N ALA A 34 13.90 0.62 -7.45
CA ALA A 34 14.18 1.46 -6.30
C ALA A 34 13.74 2.92 -6.52
N LEU A 35 13.95 3.47 -7.70
CA LEU A 35 13.47 4.81 -8.08
C LEU A 35 11.94 4.86 -8.11
N ASP A 36 11.29 3.86 -8.70
CA ASP A 36 9.81 3.74 -8.72
C ASP A 36 9.27 3.64 -7.29
N ARG A 37 9.92 2.86 -6.41
CA ARG A 37 9.55 2.79 -4.99
C ARG A 37 9.78 4.10 -4.25
N ALA A 38 10.80 4.87 -4.61
CA ALA A 38 11.07 6.17 -4.01
C ALA A 38 10.04 7.22 -4.49
N ASP A 39 9.64 7.17 -5.76
CA ASP A 39 8.65 8.05 -6.38
C ASP A 39 7.24 7.78 -5.83
N VAL A 40 6.84 6.50 -5.78
CA VAL A 40 5.60 6.07 -5.09
C VAL A 40 5.70 6.26 -3.57
N GLY A 41 6.93 6.29 -3.04
CA GLY A 41 7.28 6.28 -1.62
C GLY A 41 7.43 7.65 -0.97
N GLY A 42 7.32 8.76 -1.73
CA GLY A 42 7.26 10.12 -1.19
C GLY A 42 6.14 10.35 -0.15
N SER A 43 5.25 9.37 0.04
CA SER A 43 4.22 9.36 1.09
C SER A 43 4.04 8.03 1.82
N ARG A 44 4.94 7.03 1.66
CA ARG A 44 4.72 5.69 2.26
C ARG A 44 5.91 5.08 3.00
N ALA A 45 6.99 5.82 3.23
CA ALA A 45 8.08 5.40 4.11
C ALA A 45 7.70 5.25 5.61
N GLY A 46 6.40 5.14 5.95
CA GLY A 46 5.89 5.12 7.31
C GLY A 46 4.78 4.09 7.60
N HIS A 47 4.55 3.10 6.73
CA HIS A 47 3.80 1.91 7.15
C HIS A 47 4.77 0.73 7.24
N LEU A 48 5.59 0.76 8.29
CA LEU A 48 6.00 -0.46 8.96
C LEU A 48 4.71 -1.23 9.23
N SER A 49 4.41 -2.21 8.38
CA SER A 49 3.27 -3.09 8.58
C SER A 49 3.53 -3.83 9.87
N ASP A 50 2.88 -3.42 10.97
CA ASP A 50 2.96 -4.13 12.23
C ASP A 50 2.34 -5.53 12.01
N PRO A 51 3.16 -6.61 12.02
CA PRO A 51 2.65 -7.95 11.77
C PRO A 51 1.67 -8.40 12.87
N VAL A 52 1.73 -7.79 14.06
CA VAL A 52 0.78 -8.02 15.16
C VAL A 52 -0.56 -7.34 14.86
N ALA A 53 -0.55 -6.09 14.37
CA ALA A 53 -1.77 -5.39 13.94
C ALA A 53 -2.51 -6.16 12.84
N GLY A 54 -1.78 -6.71 11.85
CA GLY A 54 -2.36 -7.55 10.80
C GLY A 54 -3.06 -8.79 11.34
N ARG A 55 -2.42 -9.51 12.29
CA ARG A 55 -3.01 -10.71 12.93
C ARG A 55 -4.24 -10.37 13.78
N LYS A 56 -4.20 -9.25 14.50
CA LYS A 56 -5.35 -8.74 15.27
C LYS A 56 -6.53 -8.41 14.34
N ALA A 57 -6.28 -7.73 13.22
CA ALA A 57 -7.30 -7.42 12.22
C ALA A 57 -7.95 -8.68 11.64
N ILE A 58 -7.15 -9.69 11.27
CA ILE A 58 -7.65 -10.97 10.76
C ILE A 58 -8.52 -11.69 11.81
N THR A 59 -8.07 -11.71 13.07
CA THR A 59 -8.82 -12.34 14.17
C THR A 59 -10.14 -11.62 14.42
N PHE A 60 -10.13 -10.29 14.37
CA PHE A 60 -11.33 -9.47 14.51
C PHE A 60 -12.33 -9.73 13.37
N MET A 61 -11.89 -9.71 12.10
CA MET A 61 -12.74 -10.02 10.94
C MET A 61 -13.36 -11.42 11.04
N ARG A 62 -12.59 -12.43 11.49
CA ARG A 62 -13.12 -13.78 11.74
C ARG A 62 -14.16 -13.80 12.85
N SER A 63 -13.98 -13.01 13.91
CA SER A 63 -14.96 -12.89 14.99
C SER A 63 -16.26 -12.25 14.50
N LEU A 64 -16.19 -11.25 13.61
CA LEU A 64 -17.36 -10.61 12.99
C LEU A 64 -18.10 -11.57 12.07
N ALA A 65 -17.37 -12.33 11.24
CA ALA A 65 -17.97 -13.33 10.35
C ALA A 65 -18.74 -14.42 11.13
N ARG A 66 -18.20 -14.85 12.29
CA ARG A 66 -18.90 -15.81 13.18
C ARG A 66 -20.11 -15.22 13.89
N ARG A 67 -20.11 -13.92 14.17
CA ARG A 67 -21.23 -13.22 14.84
C ARG A 67 -22.34 -12.82 13.87
N HIS A 68 -22.13 -12.90 12.56
CA HIS A 68 -23.11 -12.42 11.61
C HIS A 68 -24.36 -13.31 11.58
N ARG A 69 -25.47 -12.83 12.16
CA ARG A 69 -26.82 -13.15 11.68
C ARG A 69 -26.90 -12.71 10.21
N LYS A 70 -27.61 -13.45 9.36
CA LYS A 70 -27.87 -13.04 7.97
C LYS A 70 -28.17 -11.54 7.94
N ALA A 71 -27.34 -10.77 7.25
CA ALA A 71 -27.63 -9.36 7.03
C ALA A 71 -29.04 -9.28 6.43
N PRO A 72 -29.88 -8.31 6.85
CA PRO A 72 -31.18 -8.13 6.24
C PRO A 72 -31.03 -8.12 4.72
N ALA A 73 -31.89 -8.85 4.02
CA ALA A 73 -31.84 -8.94 2.57
C ALA A 73 -32.16 -7.56 1.99
N GLY A 74 -31.11 -6.79 1.70
CA GLY A 74 -31.24 -5.44 1.15
C GLY A 74 -30.38 -4.42 1.88
N ARG A 75 -30.03 -3.37 1.14
CA ARG A 75 -29.33 -2.21 1.67
C ARG A 75 -30.36 -1.31 2.34
N GLY A 76 -30.27 -1.11 3.65
CA GLY A 76 -31.18 -0.22 4.40
C GLY A 76 -30.95 1.28 4.19
N TRP A 77 -30.09 1.63 3.22
CA TRP A 77 -29.71 2.99 2.89
C TRP A 77 -29.64 3.15 1.38
N THR A 78 -30.04 4.31 0.88
CA THR A 78 -29.81 4.70 -0.51
C THR A 78 -28.53 5.53 -0.60
N ARG A 79 -27.94 5.59 -1.79
CA ARG A 79 -26.74 6.39 -2.00
C ARG A 79 -27.06 7.87 -1.73
N GLU A 80 -28.20 8.31 -2.21
CA GLU A 80 -28.73 9.67 -2.14
C GLU A 80 -28.89 10.09 -0.67
N SER A 81 -29.49 9.25 0.18
CA SER A 81 -29.66 9.59 1.61
C SER A 81 -28.32 9.80 2.34
N LEU A 82 -27.27 9.08 1.96
CA LEU A 82 -25.93 9.28 2.54
C LEU A 82 -25.28 10.59 2.08
N TYR A 83 -25.52 10.99 0.82
CA TYR A 83 -25.04 12.28 0.33
C TYR A 83 -25.81 13.43 0.97
N ASP A 84 -27.13 13.30 1.11
CA ASP A 84 -27.97 14.31 1.75
C ASP A 84 -27.58 14.52 3.22
N GLU A 85 -27.37 13.44 3.98
CA GLU A 85 -26.89 13.52 5.38
C GLU A 85 -25.49 14.17 5.45
N ARG A 86 -24.58 13.79 4.55
CA ARG A 86 -23.22 14.36 4.50
C ARG A 86 -23.25 15.85 4.16
N MET A 87 -24.10 16.26 3.23
CA MET A 87 -24.23 17.65 2.80
C MET A 87 -24.96 18.48 3.87
N ALA A 88 -25.93 17.92 4.58
CA ALA A 88 -26.61 18.58 5.70
C ALA A 88 -25.67 18.81 6.90
N ARG A 89 -24.66 17.96 7.09
CA ARG A 89 -23.64 18.10 8.14
C ARG A 89 -22.77 19.35 7.96
N TRP A 90 -22.70 19.89 6.75
CA TRP A 90 -21.95 21.10 6.41
C TRP A 90 -22.90 22.10 5.73
N PRO A 91 -23.62 22.95 6.48
CA PRO A 91 -24.44 23.99 5.86
C PRO A 91 -23.52 24.85 4.99
N LYS A 92 -23.92 25.02 3.72
CA LYS A 92 -23.26 25.96 2.82
C LYS A 92 -23.38 27.35 3.45
N SER A 93 -22.24 27.94 3.79
CA SER A 93 -22.10 29.35 4.16
C SER A 93 -22.55 30.27 3.04
#